data_AF-A0A078BSN8-F1
#
_entry.id   AF-A0A078BSN8-F1
#
_cell.length_a   1.000
_cell.length_b   1.000
_cell.length_c   1.000
_cell.angle_alpha   90.00
_cell.angle_beta   90.00
_cell.angle_gamma   90.00
#
_symmetry.space_group_name_H-M   'P 1'
#
loop_
_entity.id
_entity.type
_entity.pdbx_description
1 polymer ?
#
loop_
_entity_poly.entity_id
_entity_poly.type
_entity_poly.pdbx_seq_one_letter_code
_entity_poly.pdbx_strand_id
1 'polypeptide(L)'
;MLSLITLFLFIAQAYAQIANITQPTYDFILKYGQLSNVAYCVRALGPFDLTDQFTCGKSCAHFPNMTLDYQFGGSFFSTSITGFLAHDHTKKEKYIVFRGTFSLADAYTDALFFQEPYMADLPPLNTTNINSTSTEARADCPGCEIHDGFQVAYRETMENMQDHLVDFLKNNTDYKLIVTGHSLGAATSLLMAINLKNLGFDPMVITFGQPRVGNKAFADYANSLFFKEGDNGMDINPERRLYRVTHWNDIVVGVPFWSGYTHTLGEVYISYPDVGSPIEYVNACAGPDNSQCHYGTFDLLARVNILKNHCSYLNWIFYCAFNVDKRDMMIDPPRIDKRVQHWSGKFADVEVGERMMYEASYPM
;
A
#
# COMPACT_ATOMS: atom_id res chain seq x y z
N MET A 1 -16.28 23.33 41.62
CA MET A 1 -15.42 22.14 41.38
C MET A 1 -15.86 21.30 40.17
N LEU A 2 -17.17 21.20 39.86
CA LEU A 2 -17.65 20.48 38.67
C LEU A 2 -17.30 21.13 37.30
N SER A 3 -16.92 22.42 37.27
CA SER A 3 -16.63 23.15 36.01
C SER A 3 -15.19 23.00 35.50
N LEU A 4 -14.27 22.53 36.34
CA LEU A 4 -12.85 22.36 35.97
C LEU A 4 -12.57 20.96 35.41
N ILE A 5 -13.29 19.94 35.89
CA ILE A 5 -13.15 18.55 35.44
C ILE A 5 -13.71 18.37 34.02
N THR A 6 -14.86 18.99 33.72
CA THR A 6 -15.42 19.00 32.35
C THR A 6 -14.53 19.76 31.38
N LEU A 7 -13.94 20.90 31.78
CA LEU A 7 -12.99 21.63 30.94
C LEU A 7 -11.72 20.81 30.66
N PHE A 8 -11.20 20.06 31.65
CA PHE A 8 -10.06 19.15 31.45
C PHE A 8 -10.37 17.98 30.51
N LEU A 9 -11.58 17.42 30.55
CA LEU A 9 -12.02 16.37 29.63
C LEU A 9 -12.19 16.89 28.18
N PHE A 10 -12.71 18.12 28.01
CA PHE A 10 -12.79 18.76 26.69
C PHE A 10 -11.40 19.17 26.14
N ILE A 11 -10.46 19.56 27.00
CA ILE A 11 -9.08 19.85 26.59
C ILE A 11 -8.35 18.55 26.24
N ALA A 12 -8.52 17.45 26.97
CA ALA A 12 -7.84 16.18 26.69
C ALA A 12 -8.24 15.56 25.33
N GLN A 13 -9.50 15.72 24.89
CA GLN A 13 -9.94 15.26 23.56
C GLN A 13 -9.32 16.07 22.41
N ALA A 14 -8.85 17.29 22.64
CA ALA A 14 -8.19 18.14 21.64
C ALA A 14 -6.69 17.81 21.44
N TYR A 15 -6.14 16.80 22.15
CA TYR A 15 -4.72 16.43 22.08
C TYR A 15 -4.45 14.96 21.73
N ALA A 16 -5.47 14.13 21.53
CA ALA A 16 -5.24 12.74 21.11
C ALA A 16 -4.56 12.74 19.73
N GLN A 17 -3.31 12.28 19.69
CA GLN A 17 -2.53 12.14 18.45
C GLN A 17 -2.80 10.79 17.77
N ILE A 18 -3.33 9.81 18.51
CA ILE A 18 -3.70 8.49 18.01
C ILE A 18 -5.04 8.05 18.56
N ALA A 19 -5.71 7.16 17.85
CA ALA A 19 -6.93 6.50 18.28
C ALA A 19 -6.89 5.00 17.98
N ASN A 20 -7.36 4.18 18.92
CA ASN A 20 -7.48 2.73 18.72
C ASN A 20 -8.48 2.44 17.58
N ILE A 21 -8.19 1.42 16.77
CA ILE A 21 -9.12 0.97 15.73
C ILE A 21 -10.12 -0.07 16.25
N THR A 22 -11.17 -0.33 15.46
CA THR A 22 -12.15 -1.37 15.74
C THR A 22 -11.76 -2.70 15.07
N GLN A 23 -12.30 -3.83 15.55
CA GLN A 23 -12.07 -5.13 14.90
C GLN A 23 -12.49 -5.15 13.42
N PRO A 24 -13.65 -4.58 13.02
CA PRO A 24 -13.99 -4.43 11.60
C PRO A 24 -12.94 -3.67 10.79
N THR A 25 -12.33 -2.62 11.36
CA THR A 25 -11.23 -1.90 10.70
C THR A 25 -9.98 -2.77 10.56
N TYR A 26 -9.65 -3.55 11.59
CA TYR A 26 -8.51 -4.47 11.55
C TYR A 26 -8.71 -5.53 10.46
N ASP A 27 -9.89 -6.18 10.42
CA ASP A 27 -10.23 -7.21 9.43
C ASP A 27 -10.25 -6.62 8.01
N PHE A 28 -10.72 -5.39 7.88
CA PHE A 28 -10.68 -4.61 6.64
C PHE A 28 -9.24 -4.39 6.16
N ILE A 29 -8.33 -3.93 7.02
CA ILE A 29 -6.90 -3.75 6.68
C ILE A 29 -6.29 -5.08 6.24
N LEU A 30 -6.55 -6.16 6.99
CA LEU A 30 -6.07 -7.50 6.67
C LEU A 30 -6.56 -7.97 5.28
N LYS A 31 -7.86 -7.81 4.99
CA LYS A 31 -8.46 -8.17 3.69
C LYS A 31 -7.74 -7.47 2.55
N TYR A 32 -7.54 -6.15 2.64
CA TYR A 32 -6.93 -5.40 1.54
C TYR A 32 -5.42 -5.60 1.45
N GLY A 33 -4.74 -5.92 2.55
CA GLY A 33 -3.34 -6.36 2.52
C GLY A 33 -3.19 -7.69 1.77
N GLN A 34 -4.08 -8.66 2.04
CA GLN A 34 -4.15 -9.91 1.28
C GLN A 34 -4.46 -9.68 -0.20
N LEU A 35 -5.36 -8.74 -0.52
CA LEU A 35 -5.67 -8.41 -1.91
C LEU A 35 -4.47 -7.77 -2.63
N SER A 36 -3.75 -6.86 -1.97
CA SER A 36 -2.51 -6.29 -2.49
C SER A 36 -1.41 -7.35 -2.66
N ASN A 37 -1.38 -8.40 -1.84
CA ASN A 37 -0.49 -9.54 -2.07
C ASN A 37 -0.83 -10.27 -3.39
N VAL A 38 -2.11 -10.45 -3.75
CA VAL A 38 -2.52 -11.10 -5.01
C VAL A 38 -1.92 -10.40 -6.24
N ALA A 39 -1.67 -9.09 -6.19
CA ALA A 39 -1.05 -8.38 -7.31
C ALA A 39 0.37 -8.88 -7.64
N TYR A 40 1.06 -9.50 -6.68
CA TYR A 40 2.36 -10.13 -6.89
C TYR A 40 2.27 -11.50 -7.56
N CYS A 41 1.07 -12.08 -7.69
CA CYS A 41 0.85 -13.29 -8.50
C CYS A 41 0.60 -12.99 -9.99
N VAL A 42 0.33 -11.74 -10.37
CA VAL A 42 0.14 -11.39 -11.78
C VAL A 42 1.42 -11.68 -12.56
N ARG A 43 1.33 -12.61 -13.52
CA ARG A 43 2.44 -13.11 -14.35
C ARG A 43 3.57 -13.74 -13.53
N ALA A 44 3.26 -14.27 -12.34
CA ALA A 44 4.24 -15.01 -11.55
C ALA A 44 4.68 -16.29 -12.28
N LEU A 45 5.91 -16.72 -12.03
CA LEU A 45 6.43 -17.96 -12.63
C LEU A 45 5.83 -19.20 -11.93
N GLY A 46 5.65 -20.27 -12.69
CA GLY A 46 5.16 -21.55 -12.17
C GLY A 46 3.64 -21.55 -11.91
N PRO A 47 3.13 -22.42 -11.02
CA PRO A 47 1.70 -22.63 -10.81
C PRO A 47 1.02 -21.52 -9.99
N PHE A 48 1.71 -20.41 -9.76
CA PHE A 48 1.27 -19.31 -8.89
C PHE A 48 0.83 -18.07 -9.67
N ASP A 49 0.86 -18.13 -11.01
CA ASP A 49 0.28 -17.09 -11.86
C ASP A 49 -1.21 -16.88 -11.55
N LEU A 50 -1.64 -15.63 -11.60
CA LEU A 50 -3.05 -15.27 -11.48
C LEU A 50 -3.79 -15.66 -12.75
N THR A 51 -4.69 -16.63 -12.64
CA THR A 51 -5.49 -17.13 -13.77
C THR A 51 -6.78 -16.35 -13.96
N ASP A 52 -7.41 -16.50 -15.14
CA ASP A 52 -8.72 -15.93 -15.45
C ASP A 52 -9.84 -16.38 -14.50
N GLN A 53 -9.67 -17.53 -13.84
CA GLN A 53 -10.62 -18.03 -12.82
C GLN A 53 -10.34 -17.46 -11.42
N PHE A 54 -9.49 -16.44 -11.31
CA PHE A 54 -9.02 -15.87 -10.05
C PHE A 54 -8.38 -16.92 -9.13
N THR A 55 -7.49 -17.75 -9.68
CA THR A 55 -6.71 -18.72 -8.89
C THR A 55 -5.23 -18.37 -8.93
N CYS A 56 -4.55 -18.48 -7.78
CA CYS A 56 -3.12 -18.13 -7.61
C CYS A 56 -2.54 -18.72 -6.31
N GLY A 57 -2.85 -19.98 -6.01
CA GLY A 57 -2.45 -20.62 -4.76
C GLY A 57 -3.20 -20.08 -3.52
N LYS A 58 -2.51 -20.03 -2.37
CA LYS A 58 -3.12 -19.66 -1.08
C LYS A 58 -3.66 -18.22 -1.04
N SER A 59 -3.01 -17.29 -1.74
CA SER A 59 -3.41 -15.88 -1.75
C SER A 59 -4.81 -15.68 -2.31
N CYS A 60 -5.14 -16.35 -3.42
CA CYS A 60 -6.47 -16.25 -4.04
C CYS A 60 -7.57 -16.98 -3.24
N ALA A 61 -7.22 -17.93 -2.36
CA ALA A 61 -8.19 -18.67 -1.55
C ALA A 61 -8.99 -17.77 -0.58
N HIS A 62 -8.48 -16.58 -0.26
CA HIS A 62 -9.21 -15.57 0.51
C HIS A 62 -10.35 -14.89 -0.26
N PHE A 63 -10.41 -15.05 -1.59
CA PHE A 63 -11.33 -14.34 -2.49
C PHE A 63 -12.09 -15.30 -3.42
N PRO A 64 -12.88 -16.25 -2.90
CA PRO A 64 -13.48 -17.34 -3.69
C PRO A 64 -14.56 -16.90 -4.70
N ASN A 65 -15.12 -15.69 -4.55
CA ASN A 65 -16.18 -15.16 -5.41
C ASN A 65 -15.69 -14.05 -6.35
N MET A 66 -14.38 -13.87 -6.44
CA MET A 66 -13.77 -12.85 -7.28
C MET A 66 -13.72 -13.33 -8.73
N THR A 67 -13.90 -12.40 -9.66
CA THR A 67 -13.72 -12.63 -11.09
C THR A 67 -12.74 -11.63 -11.62
N LEU A 68 -11.78 -12.12 -12.42
CA LEU A 68 -10.74 -11.30 -13.03
C LEU A 68 -11.26 -10.68 -14.33
N ASP A 69 -11.20 -9.37 -14.44
CA ASP A 69 -11.58 -8.66 -15.68
C ASP A 69 -10.37 -8.44 -16.60
N TYR A 70 -9.24 -8.04 -16.02
CA TYR A 70 -8.06 -7.68 -16.80
C TYR A 70 -6.78 -7.72 -15.96
N GLN A 71 -5.66 -8.09 -16.58
CA GLN A 71 -4.32 -8.01 -16.01
C GLN A 71 -3.46 -7.08 -16.85
N PHE A 72 -2.79 -6.11 -16.22
CA PHE A 72 -1.96 -5.11 -16.88
C PHE A 72 -0.52 -5.12 -16.35
N GLY A 73 0.41 -4.56 -17.12
CA GLY A 73 1.84 -4.42 -16.77
C GLY A 73 2.76 -5.00 -17.85
N GLY A 74 4.06 -5.11 -17.52
CA GLY A 74 5.09 -5.75 -18.37
C GLY A 74 5.37 -7.22 -18.00
N SER A 75 6.50 -7.76 -18.46
CA SER A 75 7.00 -9.06 -17.96
C SER A 75 7.23 -9.00 -16.44
N PHE A 76 7.28 -10.14 -15.75
CA PHE A 76 7.40 -10.20 -14.29
C PHE A 76 8.56 -9.35 -13.73
N PHE A 77 9.65 -9.24 -14.48
CA PHE A 77 10.89 -8.50 -14.17
C PHE A 77 10.95 -7.09 -14.78
N SER A 78 9.87 -6.59 -15.38
CA SER A 78 9.82 -5.24 -15.96
C SER A 78 9.62 -4.17 -14.89
N THR A 79 10.13 -2.96 -15.16
CA THR A 79 9.93 -1.73 -14.37
C THR A 79 8.48 -1.24 -14.39
N SER A 80 7.65 -1.69 -15.34
CA SER A 80 6.24 -1.31 -15.41
C SER A 80 5.47 -1.85 -14.20
N ILE A 81 4.64 -0.99 -13.61
CA ILE A 81 3.70 -1.41 -12.57
C ILE A 81 2.73 -2.44 -13.17
N THR A 82 2.64 -3.55 -12.46
CA THR A 82 1.74 -4.65 -12.79
C THR A 82 0.52 -4.60 -11.89
N GLY A 83 -0.61 -5.11 -12.34
CA GLY A 83 -1.81 -5.15 -11.51
C GLY A 83 -2.97 -5.81 -12.22
N PHE A 84 -4.15 -5.67 -11.63
CA PHE A 84 -5.37 -6.24 -12.19
C PHE A 84 -6.62 -5.43 -11.88
N LEU A 85 -7.64 -5.65 -12.71
CA LEU A 85 -9.02 -5.26 -12.53
C LEU A 85 -9.83 -6.50 -12.20
N ALA A 86 -10.65 -6.42 -11.15
CA ALA A 86 -11.50 -7.53 -10.74
C ALA A 86 -12.80 -7.04 -10.10
N HIS A 87 -13.79 -7.93 -10.01
CA HIS A 87 -15.03 -7.68 -9.29
C HIS A 87 -15.45 -8.87 -8.41
N ASP A 88 -16.17 -8.55 -7.33
CA ASP A 88 -16.90 -9.51 -6.49
C ASP A 88 -18.39 -9.18 -6.61
N HIS A 89 -19.11 -9.97 -7.42
CA HIS A 89 -20.54 -9.79 -7.65
C HIS A 89 -21.39 -10.04 -6.40
N THR A 90 -20.90 -10.85 -5.47
CA THR A 90 -21.64 -11.16 -4.23
C THR A 90 -21.63 -9.95 -3.30
N LYS A 91 -20.48 -9.28 -3.19
CA LYS A 91 -20.32 -8.07 -2.35
C LYS A 91 -20.69 -6.78 -3.06
N LYS A 92 -20.89 -6.82 -4.38
CA LYS A 92 -21.02 -5.64 -5.25
C LYS A 92 -19.82 -4.71 -5.10
N GLU A 93 -18.64 -5.27 -5.26
CA GLU A 93 -17.36 -4.57 -5.12
C GLU A 93 -16.53 -4.72 -6.40
N LYS A 94 -15.81 -3.66 -6.76
CA LYS A 94 -14.84 -3.61 -7.84
C LYS A 94 -13.49 -3.20 -7.29
N TYR A 95 -12.44 -3.78 -7.85
CA TYR A 95 -11.09 -3.63 -7.36
C TYR A 95 -10.15 -3.24 -8.49
N ILE A 96 -9.37 -2.19 -8.25
CA ILE A 96 -8.21 -1.82 -9.04
C ILE A 96 -7.00 -2.05 -8.13
N VAL A 97 -6.17 -3.02 -8.47
CA VAL A 97 -5.10 -3.49 -7.58
C VAL A 97 -3.76 -3.34 -8.26
N PHE A 98 -2.84 -2.63 -7.60
CA PHE A 98 -1.50 -2.36 -8.12
C PHE A 98 -0.42 -3.07 -7.31
N ARG A 99 0.49 -3.74 -8.01
CA ARG A 99 1.70 -4.38 -7.48
C ARG A 99 2.78 -3.32 -7.28
N GLY A 100 3.61 -3.48 -6.24
CA GLY A 100 4.90 -2.78 -6.17
C GLY A 100 5.97 -3.42 -7.06
N THR A 101 7.18 -2.90 -7.01
CA THR A 101 8.34 -3.47 -7.72
C THR A 101 8.70 -4.84 -7.12
N PHE A 102 9.01 -5.85 -7.95
CA PHE A 102 9.40 -7.18 -7.47
C PHE A 102 10.84 -7.19 -6.92
N SER A 103 11.74 -6.37 -7.46
CA SER A 103 13.12 -6.31 -6.97
C SER A 103 13.24 -5.41 -5.74
N LEU A 104 12.48 -5.63 -4.66
CA LEU A 104 12.68 -4.87 -3.41
C LEU A 104 14.11 -5.03 -2.86
N ALA A 105 14.80 -6.13 -3.21
CA ALA A 105 16.23 -6.32 -2.97
C ALA A 105 17.15 -5.47 -3.87
N ASP A 106 16.70 -5.06 -5.07
CA ASP A 106 17.37 -4.07 -5.93
C ASP A 106 16.68 -2.69 -5.90
N ALA A 107 15.65 -2.45 -5.08
CA ALA A 107 15.07 -1.12 -4.86
C ALA A 107 16.06 -0.20 -4.13
N TYR A 108 17.10 -0.78 -3.54
CA TYR A 108 18.31 -0.10 -3.08
C TYR A 108 19.18 0.41 -4.25
N THR A 109 19.14 -0.26 -5.40
CA THR A 109 19.87 0.05 -6.65
C THR A 109 19.02 0.77 -7.71
N ASP A 110 17.68 0.72 -7.64
CA ASP A 110 16.75 1.66 -8.30
C ASP A 110 16.66 3.00 -7.54
N ALA A 111 17.86 3.45 -7.20
CA ALA A 111 18.32 4.80 -6.97
C ALA A 111 17.54 5.94 -7.67
N LEU A 112 16.80 5.71 -8.76
CA LEU A 112 16.06 6.75 -9.45
C LEU A 112 14.83 7.27 -8.66
N PHE A 113 14.23 6.46 -7.78
CA PHE A 113 13.13 6.91 -6.90
C PHE A 113 13.63 7.57 -5.61
N PHE A 114 14.92 7.42 -5.29
CA PHE A 114 15.47 7.77 -3.98
C PHE A 114 16.64 8.77 -4.04
N GLN A 115 17.30 8.95 -5.20
CA GLN A 115 18.53 9.75 -5.30
C GLN A 115 18.30 11.21 -5.71
N GLU A 116 17.24 11.55 -6.45
CA GLU A 116 17.10 12.93 -6.95
C GLU A 116 15.80 13.57 -6.44
N PRO A 117 15.85 14.79 -5.85
CA PRO A 117 14.66 15.57 -5.50
C PRO A 117 14.02 16.14 -6.77
N TYR A 118 13.52 15.25 -7.64
CA TYR A 118 12.91 15.64 -8.90
C TYR A 118 11.39 15.57 -8.75
N MET A 119 10.83 16.76 -8.53
CA MET A 119 9.40 17.00 -8.56
C MET A 119 8.98 17.37 -9.98
N ALA A 120 7.86 16.80 -10.42
CA ALA A 120 7.25 17.05 -11.71
C ALA A 120 5.81 17.51 -11.55
N ASP A 121 5.31 18.23 -12.56
CA ASP A 121 3.90 18.60 -12.66
C ASP A 121 3.01 17.36 -12.53
N LEU A 122 1.78 17.54 -12.02
CA LEU A 122 0.80 16.46 -12.06
C LEU A 122 0.53 16.00 -13.50
N PRO A 123 0.42 14.66 -13.71
CA PRO A 123 -0.08 14.15 -14.97
C PRO A 123 -1.57 14.53 -15.14
N PRO A 124 -2.17 14.35 -16.33
CA PRO A 124 -3.61 14.54 -16.52
C PRO A 124 -4.41 13.63 -15.58
N LEU A 125 -4.91 14.18 -14.47
CA LEU A 125 -5.70 13.48 -13.46
C LEU A 125 -7.19 13.79 -13.55
N ASN A 126 -7.67 14.45 -14.60
CA ASN A 126 -9.11 14.67 -14.86
C ASN A 126 -9.57 14.02 -16.17
N THR A 127 -8.99 12.88 -16.50
CA THR A 127 -9.28 12.10 -17.71
C THR A 127 -8.82 10.66 -17.53
N THR A 128 -9.36 9.73 -18.32
CA THR A 128 -8.76 8.39 -18.45
C THR A 128 -7.71 8.33 -19.57
N ASN A 129 -7.64 9.35 -20.46
CA ASN A 129 -6.66 9.41 -21.54
C ASN A 129 -5.40 10.16 -21.06
N ILE A 130 -4.36 9.41 -20.73
CA ILE A 130 -3.12 9.94 -20.16
C ILE A 130 -2.31 10.83 -21.12
N ASN A 131 -2.66 10.79 -22.41
CA ASN A 131 -2.05 11.62 -23.46
C ASN A 131 -2.89 12.86 -23.79
N SER A 132 -3.96 13.13 -23.04
CA SER A 132 -4.75 14.36 -23.21
C SER A 132 -3.92 15.60 -22.91
N THR A 133 -3.90 16.54 -23.86
CA THR A 133 -3.27 17.86 -23.71
C THR A 133 -4.28 18.96 -23.39
N SER A 134 -5.57 18.61 -23.25
CA SER A 134 -6.63 19.56 -22.95
C SER A 134 -6.47 20.10 -21.53
N THR A 135 -6.78 21.38 -21.34
CA THR A 135 -6.72 22.05 -20.04
C THR A 135 -7.70 21.44 -19.05
N GLU A 136 -8.84 20.94 -19.53
CA GLU A 136 -9.88 20.29 -18.73
C GLU A 136 -9.41 18.94 -18.16
N ALA A 137 -8.40 18.31 -18.77
CA ALA A 137 -7.83 17.06 -18.29
C ALA A 137 -6.83 17.23 -17.13
N ARG A 138 -6.43 18.48 -16.82
CA ARG A 138 -5.55 18.80 -15.68
C ARG A 138 -6.40 18.97 -14.42
N ALA A 139 -5.90 18.48 -13.30
CA ALA A 139 -6.50 18.75 -12.00
C ALA A 139 -6.35 20.23 -11.64
N ASP A 140 -7.39 20.82 -11.04
CA ASP A 140 -7.33 22.19 -10.50
C ASP A 140 -6.57 22.18 -9.17
N CYS A 141 -5.25 22.08 -9.26
CA CYS A 141 -4.35 22.17 -8.13
C CYS A 141 -3.12 23.03 -8.45
N PRO A 142 -3.18 24.34 -8.16
CA PRO A 142 -2.03 25.22 -8.32
C PRO A 142 -0.85 24.79 -7.44
N GLY A 143 0.33 24.63 -8.06
CA GLY A 143 1.56 24.27 -7.34
C GLY A 143 1.64 22.81 -6.89
N CYS A 144 0.69 21.95 -7.30
CA CYS A 144 0.81 20.51 -7.08
C CYS A 144 1.98 19.94 -7.89
N GLU A 145 2.91 19.31 -7.18
CA GLU A 145 4.00 18.55 -7.79
C GLU A 145 4.09 17.17 -7.13
N ILE A 146 4.46 16.17 -7.93
CA ILE A 146 4.67 14.80 -7.46
C ILE A 146 6.08 14.33 -7.82
N HIS A 147 6.54 13.26 -7.17
CA HIS A 147 7.79 12.63 -7.56
C HIS A 147 7.72 12.17 -9.02
N ASP A 148 8.71 12.56 -9.83
CA ASP A 148 8.76 12.26 -11.26
C ASP A 148 8.68 10.76 -11.56
N GLY A 149 9.42 9.93 -10.81
CA GLY A 149 9.30 8.48 -10.91
C GLY A 149 7.86 7.96 -10.72
N PHE A 150 7.07 8.53 -9.79
CA PHE A 150 5.67 8.12 -9.63
C PHE A 150 4.79 8.66 -10.77
N GLN A 151 5.11 9.83 -11.31
CA GLN A 151 4.47 10.36 -12.51
C GLN A 151 4.67 9.41 -13.69
N VAL A 152 5.92 9.05 -13.99
CA VAL A 152 6.29 8.13 -15.08
C VAL A 152 5.61 6.78 -14.89
N ALA A 153 5.71 6.20 -13.70
CA ALA A 153 5.12 4.90 -13.42
C ALA A 153 3.59 4.92 -13.55
N TYR A 154 2.91 5.97 -13.08
CA TYR A 154 1.48 6.14 -13.28
C TYR A 154 1.12 6.29 -14.77
N ARG A 155 1.91 7.06 -15.54
CA ARG A 155 1.67 7.21 -16.99
C ARG A 155 1.77 5.88 -17.74
N GLU A 156 2.84 5.14 -17.51
CA GLU A 156 3.03 3.80 -18.11
C GLU A 156 1.88 2.86 -17.72
N THR A 157 1.43 2.93 -16.47
CA THR A 157 0.30 2.12 -16.01
C THR A 157 -0.97 2.46 -16.79
N MET A 158 -1.29 3.74 -16.93
CA MET A 158 -2.46 4.20 -17.68
C MET A 158 -2.37 3.82 -19.16
N GLU A 159 -1.21 3.94 -19.80
CA GLU A 159 -1.03 3.50 -21.20
C GLU A 159 -1.36 2.02 -21.40
N ASN A 160 -1.09 1.17 -20.40
CA ASN A 160 -1.40 -0.25 -20.45
C ASN A 160 -2.85 -0.61 -20.10
N MET A 161 -3.59 0.25 -19.38
CA MET A 161 -4.90 -0.13 -18.84
C MET A 161 -6.06 0.80 -19.20
N GLN A 162 -5.82 1.99 -19.76
CA GLN A 162 -6.85 3.03 -19.90
C GLN A 162 -8.10 2.58 -20.67
N ASP A 163 -7.93 1.78 -21.73
CA ASP A 163 -9.05 1.33 -22.56
C ASP A 163 -9.93 0.34 -21.79
N HIS A 164 -9.31 -0.60 -21.07
CA HIS A 164 -10.01 -1.53 -20.19
C HIS A 164 -10.61 -0.85 -18.96
N LEU A 165 -9.95 0.19 -18.43
CA LEU A 165 -10.44 0.97 -17.30
C LEU A 165 -11.75 1.68 -17.65
N VAL A 166 -11.87 2.26 -18.84
CA VAL A 166 -13.10 2.94 -19.29
C VAL A 166 -14.29 1.98 -19.26
N ASP A 167 -14.13 0.77 -19.81
CA ASP A 167 -15.20 -0.22 -19.83
C ASP A 167 -15.50 -0.79 -18.44
N PHE A 168 -14.45 -1.03 -17.64
CA PHE A 168 -14.57 -1.47 -16.27
C PHE A 168 -15.35 -0.48 -15.40
N LEU A 169 -15.15 0.83 -15.60
CA LEU A 169 -15.88 1.88 -14.87
C LEU A 169 -17.35 2.02 -15.32
N LYS A 170 -17.65 1.78 -16.60
CA LYS A 170 -19.02 1.90 -17.17
C LYS A 170 -19.96 0.75 -16.80
N ASN A 171 -19.44 -0.45 -16.58
CA ASN A 171 -20.24 -1.60 -16.15
C ASN A 171 -20.55 -1.52 -14.65
N ASN A 172 -21.47 -2.31 -14.08
CA ASN A 172 -21.67 -2.48 -12.62
C ASN A 172 -21.51 -1.18 -11.78
N THR A 173 -22.18 -0.09 -12.19
CA THR A 173 -21.96 1.26 -11.62
C THR A 173 -22.50 1.41 -10.19
N ASP A 174 -23.33 0.47 -9.74
CA ASP A 174 -23.82 0.38 -8.36
C ASP A 174 -22.81 -0.28 -7.41
N TYR A 175 -21.66 -0.76 -7.93
CA TYR A 175 -20.66 -1.44 -7.11
C TYR A 175 -19.76 -0.43 -6.42
N LYS A 176 -19.35 -0.75 -5.20
CA LYS A 176 -18.31 0.02 -4.50
C LYS A 176 -17.01 -0.13 -5.27
N LEU A 177 -16.33 0.99 -5.49
CA LEU A 177 -15.03 1.03 -6.16
C LEU A 177 -13.92 1.08 -5.11
N ILE A 178 -13.00 0.13 -5.18
CA ILE A 178 -11.86 0.04 -4.28
C ILE A 178 -10.57 0.08 -5.07
N VAL A 179 -9.62 0.89 -4.60
CA VAL A 179 -8.27 0.98 -5.14
C VAL A 179 -7.29 0.59 -4.04
N THR A 180 -6.39 -0.35 -4.31
CA THR A 180 -5.38 -0.76 -3.32
C THR A 180 -4.07 -1.14 -3.95
N GLY A 181 -3.01 -1.03 -3.18
CA GLY A 181 -1.67 -1.36 -3.63
C GLY A 181 -0.66 -1.29 -2.51
N HIS A 182 0.52 -1.82 -2.79
CA HIS A 182 1.63 -1.89 -1.87
C HIS A 182 2.88 -1.24 -2.49
N SER A 183 3.71 -0.57 -1.68
CA SER A 183 4.98 0.01 -2.14
C SER A 183 4.78 1.02 -3.28
N LEU A 184 5.49 0.89 -4.40
CA LEU A 184 5.24 1.68 -5.63
C LEU A 184 3.77 1.58 -6.11
N GLY A 185 3.14 0.42 -5.95
CA GLY A 185 1.72 0.24 -6.26
C GLY A 185 0.80 1.05 -5.35
N ALA A 186 1.21 1.32 -4.11
CA ALA A 186 0.48 2.19 -3.19
C ALA A 186 0.50 3.66 -3.67
N ALA A 187 1.65 4.18 -4.12
CA ALA A 187 1.73 5.53 -4.68
C ALA A 187 0.82 5.68 -5.91
N THR A 188 0.82 4.66 -6.78
CA THR A 188 -0.02 4.60 -7.98
C THR A 188 -1.51 4.49 -7.64
N SER A 189 -1.85 3.74 -6.59
CA SER A 189 -3.22 3.64 -6.08
C SER A 189 -3.77 4.99 -5.64
N LEU A 190 -2.96 5.81 -4.97
CA LEU A 190 -3.34 7.16 -4.56
C LEU A 190 -3.63 8.05 -5.79
N LEU A 191 -2.72 8.06 -6.77
CA LEU A 191 -2.91 8.82 -8.02
C LEU A 191 -4.15 8.37 -8.80
N MET A 192 -4.38 7.06 -8.91
CA MET A 192 -5.58 6.50 -9.52
C MET A 192 -6.85 6.93 -8.77
N ALA A 193 -6.85 6.85 -7.45
CA ALA A 193 -8.01 7.25 -6.65
C ALA A 193 -8.33 8.75 -6.78
N ILE A 194 -7.30 9.62 -6.83
CA ILE A 194 -7.46 11.05 -7.12
C ILE A 194 -8.06 11.26 -8.51
N ASN A 195 -7.55 10.54 -9.53
CA ASN A 195 -8.08 10.62 -10.88
C ASN A 195 -9.57 10.25 -10.94
N LEU A 196 -9.94 9.16 -10.29
CA LEU A 196 -11.32 8.70 -10.19
C LEU A 196 -12.23 9.68 -9.46
N LYS A 197 -11.76 10.33 -8.38
CA LYS A 197 -12.49 11.40 -7.68
C LYS A 197 -12.78 12.58 -8.62
N ASN A 198 -11.78 13.02 -9.40
CA ASN A 198 -11.95 14.11 -10.36
C ASN A 198 -12.94 13.76 -11.48
N LEU A 199 -12.96 12.48 -11.89
CA LEU A 199 -13.93 11.94 -12.86
C LEU A 199 -15.35 11.76 -12.28
N GLY A 200 -15.57 12.07 -11.00
CA GLY A 200 -16.88 12.01 -10.34
C GLY A 200 -17.22 10.66 -9.73
N PHE A 201 -16.27 9.74 -9.61
CA PHE A 201 -16.44 8.48 -8.87
C PHE A 201 -16.15 8.68 -7.37
N ASP A 202 -16.62 7.76 -6.53
CA ASP A 202 -16.33 7.73 -5.08
C ASP A 202 -15.50 6.49 -4.69
N PRO A 203 -14.22 6.39 -5.10
CA PRO A 203 -13.38 5.27 -4.71
C PRO A 203 -13.05 5.33 -3.22
N MET A 204 -13.01 4.14 -2.59
CA MET A 204 -12.24 3.95 -1.37
C MET A 204 -10.83 3.50 -1.74
N VAL A 205 -9.82 4.15 -1.18
CA VAL A 205 -8.41 3.84 -1.38
C VAL A 205 -7.77 3.39 -0.06
N ILE A 206 -7.09 2.26 -0.10
CA ILE A 206 -6.28 1.76 1.00
C ILE A 206 -4.90 1.38 0.46
N THR A 207 -3.85 1.89 1.08
CA THR A 207 -2.48 1.72 0.61
C THR A 207 -1.59 1.14 1.70
N PHE A 208 -0.63 0.30 1.34
CA PHE A 208 0.32 -0.32 2.27
C PHE A 208 1.74 0.10 1.93
N GLY A 209 2.50 0.61 2.90
CA GLY A 209 3.90 1.01 2.66
C GLY A 209 4.04 2.10 1.61
N GLN A 210 3.08 3.02 1.57
CA GLN A 210 3.07 4.10 0.60
C GLN A 210 4.21 5.11 0.91
N PRO A 211 5.08 5.43 -0.05
CA PRO A 211 6.02 6.54 0.08
C PRO A 211 5.29 7.90 0.05
N ARG A 212 5.99 8.98 0.38
CA ARG A 212 5.49 10.35 0.16
C ARG A 212 5.43 10.61 -1.34
N VAL A 213 4.23 10.85 -1.86
CA VAL A 213 4.00 10.90 -3.31
C VAL A 213 4.33 12.27 -3.92
N GLY A 214 4.08 13.35 -3.19
CA GLY A 214 4.27 14.70 -3.71
C GLY A 214 4.44 15.76 -2.64
N ASN A 215 4.35 17.00 -3.08
CA ASN A 215 4.56 18.15 -2.21
C ASN A 215 3.34 18.44 -1.32
N LYS A 216 3.45 19.46 -0.46
CA LYS A 216 2.34 19.88 0.40
C LYS A 216 1.08 20.27 -0.37
N ALA A 217 1.20 20.99 -1.48
CA ALA A 217 0.04 21.36 -2.29
C ALA A 217 -0.70 20.13 -2.83
N PHE A 218 0.05 19.11 -3.27
CA PHE A 218 -0.49 17.82 -3.64
C PHE A 218 -1.18 17.08 -2.49
N ALA A 219 -0.53 17.03 -1.32
CA ALA A 219 -1.12 16.39 -0.15
C ALA A 219 -2.43 17.08 0.26
N ASP A 220 -2.45 18.41 0.30
CA ASP A 220 -3.64 19.20 0.65
C ASP A 220 -4.77 19.02 -0.37
N TYR A 221 -4.45 18.97 -1.67
CA TYR A 221 -5.42 18.67 -2.73
C TYR A 221 -6.01 17.27 -2.59
N ALA A 222 -5.17 16.25 -2.37
CA ALA A 222 -5.67 14.91 -2.10
C ALA A 222 -6.56 14.89 -0.85
N ASN A 223 -6.14 15.58 0.22
CA ASN A 223 -6.91 15.63 1.45
C ASN A 223 -8.30 16.26 1.23
N SER A 224 -8.42 17.31 0.43
CA SER A 224 -9.71 17.96 0.14
C SER A 224 -10.69 17.07 -0.65
N LEU A 225 -10.19 16.08 -1.40
CA LEU A 225 -11.02 15.10 -2.11
C LEU A 225 -11.53 13.95 -1.24
N PHE A 226 -10.83 13.63 -0.15
CA PHE A 226 -11.07 12.42 0.65
C PHE A 226 -11.52 12.69 2.09
N PHE A 227 -11.30 13.89 2.61
CA PHE A 227 -11.62 14.28 3.98
C PHE A 227 -12.43 15.56 4.02
N LYS A 228 -13.19 15.75 5.10
CA LYS A 228 -13.93 17.00 5.33
C LYS A 228 -12.95 18.08 5.79
N GLU A 229 -13.30 19.34 5.53
CA GLU A 229 -12.54 20.47 6.06
C GLU A 229 -12.46 20.39 7.59
N GLY A 230 -11.24 20.52 8.14
CA GLY A 230 -10.96 20.41 9.57
C GLY A 230 -10.76 18.97 10.09
N ASP A 231 -10.91 17.95 9.26
CA ASP A 231 -10.56 16.57 9.61
C ASP A 231 -9.03 16.42 9.73
N ASN A 232 -8.59 15.68 10.74
CA ASN A 232 -7.18 15.36 10.96
C ASN A 232 -6.83 13.92 10.53
N GLY A 233 -7.77 13.17 9.96
CA GLY A 233 -7.56 11.81 9.48
C GLY A 233 -7.47 10.75 10.58
N MET A 234 -7.72 11.10 11.84
CA MET A 234 -7.68 10.14 12.96
C MET A 234 -9.00 9.38 13.11
N ASP A 235 -10.14 10.02 12.87
CA ASP A 235 -11.45 9.37 12.99
C ASP A 235 -11.68 8.37 11.84
N ILE A 236 -12.06 7.14 12.18
CA ILE A 236 -12.44 6.10 11.21
C ILE A 236 -13.94 5.89 11.30
N ASN A 237 -14.65 6.48 10.34
CA ASN A 237 -16.09 6.38 10.20
C ASN A 237 -16.47 5.76 8.84
N PRO A 238 -17.75 5.39 8.62
CA PRO A 238 -18.19 4.76 7.37
C PRO A 238 -18.04 5.64 6.10
N GLU A 239 -17.86 6.94 6.26
CA GLU A 239 -17.65 7.88 5.14
C GLU A 239 -16.18 8.00 4.75
N ARG A 240 -15.24 7.51 5.57
CA ARG A 240 -13.81 7.56 5.26
C ARG A 240 -13.49 6.78 3.99
N ARG A 241 -12.77 7.44 3.09
CA ARG A 241 -12.39 6.90 1.78
C ARG A 241 -10.89 6.76 1.56
N LEU A 242 -10.04 7.27 2.44
CA LEU A 242 -8.58 7.15 2.31
C LEU A 242 -7.96 6.55 3.58
N TYR A 243 -7.16 5.49 3.39
CA TYR A 243 -6.41 4.79 4.42
C TYR A 243 -4.97 4.60 3.97
N ARG A 244 -4.02 5.11 4.76
CA ARG A 244 -2.58 4.93 4.52
C ARG A 244 -2.00 4.04 5.61
N VAL A 245 -1.91 2.74 5.34
CA VAL A 245 -1.41 1.77 6.31
C VAL A 245 0.11 1.80 6.32
N THR A 246 0.69 2.02 7.49
CA THR A 246 2.14 2.11 7.72
C THR A 246 2.55 1.06 8.74
N HIS A 247 3.78 0.54 8.61
CA HIS A 247 4.30 -0.52 9.48
C HIS A 247 5.56 -0.06 10.22
N TRP A 248 5.79 -0.67 11.38
CA TRP A 248 6.97 -0.47 12.20
C TRP A 248 8.26 -0.51 11.38
N ASN A 249 9.01 0.59 11.45
CA ASN A 249 10.34 0.75 10.85
C ASN A 249 10.43 0.42 9.33
N ASP A 250 9.33 0.60 8.60
CA ASP A 250 9.33 0.55 7.13
C ASP A 250 9.94 1.83 6.55
N ILE A 251 11.12 1.73 5.94
CA ILE A 251 11.81 2.89 5.35
C ILE A 251 11.05 3.51 4.18
N VAL A 252 10.26 2.73 3.44
CA VAL A 252 9.60 3.22 2.22
C VAL A 252 8.56 4.29 2.56
N VAL A 253 7.87 4.16 3.68
CA VAL A 253 6.95 5.19 4.19
C VAL A 253 7.69 6.50 4.49
N GLY A 254 8.94 6.41 4.91
CA GLY A 254 9.77 7.55 5.31
C GLY A 254 10.42 8.30 4.13
N VAL A 255 10.29 7.83 2.89
CA VAL A 255 10.91 8.45 1.72
C VAL A 255 9.87 9.03 0.74
N PRO A 256 10.25 9.99 -0.12
CA PRO A 256 11.47 10.78 -0.03
C PRO A 256 11.48 11.64 1.24
N PHE A 257 12.64 11.77 1.90
CA PHE A 257 12.80 12.54 3.15
C PHE A 257 13.24 13.99 2.90
N TRP A 258 13.42 14.37 1.63
CA TRP A 258 13.85 15.70 1.23
C TRP A 258 12.78 16.75 1.56
N SER A 259 13.23 17.98 1.82
CA SER A 259 12.34 19.11 2.05
C SER A 259 11.39 19.29 0.87
N GLY A 260 10.09 19.36 1.16
CA GLY A 260 9.04 19.60 0.16
C GLY A 260 8.00 18.48 0.09
N TYR A 261 8.38 17.23 0.37
CA TYR A 261 7.45 16.10 0.34
C TYR A 261 6.57 16.06 1.59
N THR A 262 5.29 15.73 1.43
CA THR A 262 4.33 15.65 2.53
C THR A 262 3.37 14.49 2.30
N HIS A 263 3.11 13.72 3.35
CA HIS A 263 2.10 12.67 3.29
C HIS A 263 0.68 13.23 3.26
N THR A 264 -0.25 12.46 2.71
CA THR A 264 -1.68 12.70 2.94
C THR A 264 -2.06 12.36 4.39
N LEU A 265 -3.22 12.83 4.81
CA LEU A 265 -3.88 12.39 6.04
C LEU A 265 -4.22 10.89 5.97
N GLY A 266 -4.70 10.37 7.09
CA GLY A 266 -5.36 9.07 7.12
C GLY A 266 -4.45 7.88 7.40
N GLU A 267 -3.35 8.11 8.12
CA GLU A 267 -2.45 7.05 8.55
C GLU A 267 -3.15 6.07 9.51
N VAL A 268 -2.93 4.77 9.27
CA VAL A 268 -3.22 3.70 10.22
C VAL A 268 -1.93 2.92 10.46
N TYR A 269 -1.34 3.10 11.63
CA TYR A 269 -0.01 2.63 11.96
C TYR A 269 -0.04 1.30 12.72
N ILE A 270 0.75 0.35 12.24
CA ILE A 270 1.00 -0.95 12.88
C ILE A 270 2.32 -0.85 13.64
N SER A 271 2.25 -0.60 14.94
CA SER A 271 3.39 -0.45 15.84
C SER A 271 3.88 -1.79 16.39
N TYR A 272 4.05 -2.78 15.52
CA TYR A 272 4.47 -4.14 15.88
C TYR A 272 5.45 -4.64 14.82
N PRO A 273 6.56 -5.31 15.18
CA PRO A 273 7.69 -5.56 14.27
C PRO A 273 7.51 -6.75 13.31
N ASP A 274 6.33 -7.35 13.24
CA ASP A 274 6.08 -8.57 12.46
C ASP A 274 4.63 -8.65 11.95
N VAL A 275 4.33 -9.65 11.13
CA VAL A 275 2.96 -9.96 10.75
C VAL A 275 2.13 -10.44 11.95
N GLY A 276 0.80 -10.37 11.84
CA GLY A 276 -0.09 -10.84 12.89
C GLY A 276 -0.10 -9.99 14.15
N SER A 277 0.21 -8.71 14.00
CA SER A 277 0.09 -7.70 15.06
C SER A 277 -1.23 -7.83 15.82
N PRO A 278 -1.21 -7.92 17.17
CA PRO A 278 -2.42 -7.78 17.97
C PRO A 278 -3.07 -6.40 17.73
N ILE A 279 -4.41 -6.34 17.78
CA ILE A 279 -5.17 -5.13 17.42
C ILE A 279 -4.78 -3.89 18.25
N GLU A 280 -4.34 -4.08 19.50
CA GLU A 280 -3.87 -2.99 20.37
C GLU A 280 -2.62 -2.25 19.86
N TYR A 281 -1.89 -2.85 18.91
CA TYR A 281 -0.74 -2.22 18.25
C TYR A 281 -1.12 -1.57 16.90
N VAL A 282 -2.42 -1.48 16.58
CA VAL A 282 -2.89 -0.85 15.34
C VAL A 282 -3.72 0.38 15.68
N ASN A 283 -3.24 1.56 15.28
CA ASN A 283 -3.81 2.84 15.67
C ASN A 283 -4.00 3.77 14.48
N ALA A 284 -5.09 4.52 14.45
CA ALA A 284 -5.27 5.64 13.53
C ALA A 284 -4.49 6.85 14.04
N CYS A 285 -3.87 7.62 13.14
CA CYS A 285 -3.01 8.75 13.50
C CYS A 285 -3.55 10.08 12.97
N ALA A 286 -3.42 11.12 13.78
CA ALA A 286 -3.77 12.47 13.38
C ALA A 286 -2.65 13.12 12.53
N GLY A 287 -3.04 13.82 11.47
CA GLY A 287 -2.13 14.60 10.64
C GLY A 287 -1.33 13.79 9.61
N PRO A 288 -0.53 14.47 8.79
CA PRO A 288 0.28 13.84 7.75
C PRO A 288 1.55 13.18 8.31
N ASP A 289 2.18 13.79 9.31
CA ASP A 289 3.37 13.30 10.02
C ASP A 289 3.12 13.38 11.53
N ASN A 290 2.97 12.22 12.18
CA ASN A 290 2.60 12.11 13.59
C ASN A 290 3.74 11.54 14.45
N SER A 291 4.10 12.22 15.53
CA SER A 291 5.21 11.82 16.40
C SER A 291 4.97 10.56 17.23
N GLN A 292 3.72 10.09 17.32
CA GLN A 292 3.34 8.83 17.97
C GLN A 292 3.17 7.67 16.98
N CYS A 293 3.34 7.92 15.68
CA CYS A 293 3.21 6.92 14.62
C CYS A 293 4.51 6.73 13.86
N HIS A 294 4.46 6.33 12.58
CA HIS A 294 5.65 6.00 11.80
C HIS A 294 6.71 7.11 11.85
N TYR A 295 6.32 8.36 11.62
CA TYR A 295 7.24 9.51 11.57
C TYR A 295 8.10 9.66 12.84
N GLY A 296 7.50 9.53 14.04
CA GLY A 296 8.23 9.71 15.29
C GLY A 296 8.92 8.46 15.83
N THR A 297 8.54 7.28 15.34
CA THR A 297 9.05 5.98 15.83
C THR A 297 10.09 5.34 14.92
N PHE A 298 10.29 5.88 13.73
CA PHE A 298 11.27 5.37 12.77
C PHE A 298 12.70 5.45 13.33
N ASP A 299 13.39 4.32 13.35
CA ASP A 299 14.76 4.18 13.87
C ASP A 299 15.66 3.53 12.83
N LEU A 300 16.48 4.36 12.19
CA LEU A 300 17.45 3.92 11.17
C LEU A 300 18.52 2.96 11.73
N LEU A 301 18.76 2.97 13.05
CA LEU A 301 19.76 2.13 13.73
C LEU A 301 19.16 0.81 14.24
N ALA A 302 17.83 0.66 14.27
CA ALA A 302 17.18 -0.59 14.63
C ALA A 302 17.37 -1.62 13.52
N ARG A 303 18.09 -2.71 13.85
CA ARG A 303 18.38 -3.94 13.05
C ARG A 303 17.69 -3.98 11.67
N VAL A 304 18.47 -3.61 10.66
CA VAL A 304 18.06 -3.42 9.26
C VAL A 304 17.54 -4.72 8.65
N ASN A 305 16.22 -4.89 8.63
CA ASN A 305 15.56 -5.80 7.71
C ASN A 305 14.48 -5.03 6.93
N ILE A 306 14.96 -4.20 5.99
CA ILE A 306 14.14 -3.31 5.16
C ILE A 306 13.02 -4.09 4.47
N LEU A 307 13.36 -5.25 3.88
CA LEU A 307 12.41 -6.07 3.16
C LEU A 307 11.32 -6.62 4.10
N LYS A 308 11.70 -7.17 5.26
CA LYS A 308 10.72 -7.65 6.24
C LYS A 308 9.78 -6.54 6.67
N ASN A 309 10.33 -5.40 7.10
CA ASN A 309 9.51 -4.31 7.63
C ASN A 309 8.59 -3.74 6.54
N HIS A 310 9.07 -3.69 5.30
CA HIS A 310 8.27 -3.26 4.18
C HIS A 310 7.23 -4.29 3.72
N CYS A 311 7.34 -5.56 4.09
CA CYS A 311 6.38 -6.59 3.67
C CYS A 311 5.40 -7.04 4.78
N SER A 312 5.53 -6.53 6.01
CA SER A 312 4.82 -7.05 7.21
C SER A 312 3.53 -6.29 7.56
N TYR A 313 2.53 -6.30 6.68
CA TYR A 313 1.31 -5.50 6.86
C TYR A 313 0.12 -6.33 7.39
N LEU A 314 0.17 -6.75 8.67
CA LEU A 314 -0.72 -7.75 9.33
C LEU A 314 -0.63 -9.17 8.74
N ASN A 315 -0.41 -9.27 7.43
CA ASN A 315 0.02 -10.45 6.71
C ASN A 315 1.22 -10.09 5.82
N TRP A 316 1.87 -11.11 5.28
CA TRP A 316 2.91 -10.95 4.28
C TRP A 316 2.30 -10.44 2.96
N ILE A 317 2.75 -9.27 2.54
CA ILE A 317 2.58 -8.77 1.17
C ILE A 317 3.90 -9.04 0.44
N PHE A 318 3.87 -9.30 -0.89
CA PHE A 318 4.99 -9.70 -1.78
C PHE A 318 5.14 -11.22 -1.98
N TYR A 319 4.57 -12.04 -1.10
CA TYR A 319 4.85 -13.48 -1.03
C TYR A 319 3.96 -14.37 -1.91
N CYS A 320 3.05 -13.78 -2.68
CA CYS A 320 2.15 -14.50 -3.58
C CYS A 320 2.91 -15.37 -4.59
N ALA A 321 3.95 -14.82 -5.24
CA ALA A 321 4.78 -15.53 -6.21
C ALA A 321 5.54 -16.73 -5.62
N PHE A 322 5.65 -16.82 -4.30
CA PHE A 322 6.29 -17.91 -3.57
C PHE A 322 5.26 -18.87 -2.93
N ASN A 323 3.96 -18.58 -3.07
CA ASN A 323 2.86 -19.33 -2.46
C ASN A 323 3.00 -19.53 -0.94
N VAL A 324 3.59 -18.53 -0.28
CA VAL A 324 3.82 -18.52 1.15
C VAL A 324 2.70 -17.72 1.83
N ASP A 325 2.00 -18.34 2.79
CA ASP A 325 1.05 -17.64 3.69
C ASP A 325 1.63 -17.56 5.12
N LYS A 326 1.04 -16.71 5.98
CA LYS A 326 1.44 -16.49 7.38
C LYS A 326 1.81 -17.77 8.12
N ARG A 327 1.02 -18.85 7.95
CA ARG A 327 1.23 -20.13 8.65
C ARG A 327 2.47 -20.86 8.18
N ASP A 328 2.87 -20.73 6.91
CA ASP A 328 4.01 -21.47 6.37
C ASP A 328 5.34 -20.87 6.82
N MET A 329 5.42 -19.54 7.04
CA MET A 329 6.61 -18.89 7.63
C MET A 329 6.68 -18.99 9.15
N MET A 330 5.56 -19.32 9.81
CA MET A 330 5.52 -19.54 11.26
C MET A 330 5.87 -20.99 11.66
N ILE A 331 5.91 -21.93 10.71
CA ILE A 331 6.46 -23.27 10.89
C ILE A 331 7.97 -23.22 10.59
N ASP A 332 8.72 -22.40 11.34
CA ASP A 332 9.95 -22.79 12.05
C ASP A 332 10.58 -21.56 12.74
N PRO A 333 10.55 -21.48 14.07
CA PRO A 333 11.71 -20.99 14.80
C PRO A 333 12.27 -22.16 15.61
N PRO A 334 13.41 -22.77 15.20
CA PRO A 334 14.14 -23.60 16.11
C PRO A 334 14.69 -22.65 17.17
N ARG A 335 14.11 -22.73 18.37
CA ARG A 335 14.74 -22.17 19.57
C ARG A 335 16.10 -22.87 19.73
N ILE A 336 17.17 -22.19 19.37
CA ILE A 336 18.54 -22.61 19.70
C ILE A 336 18.74 -22.33 21.19
N ASP A 337 18.34 -23.29 22.03
CA ASP A 337 19.02 -23.51 23.31
C ASP A 337 19.83 -24.82 23.20
N LYS A 338 21.09 -24.68 23.60
CA LYS A 338 22.14 -25.70 23.83
C LYS A 338 22.96 -26.15 22.61
N ARG A 339 24.09 -25.46 22.51
CA ARG A 339 25.40 -25.89 22.01
C ARG A 339 25.55 -25.97 20.49
N VAL A 340 26.37 -25.04 20.01
CA VAL A 340 27.08 -25.03 18.74
C VAL A 340 27.53 -26.44 18.35
N GLN A 341 26.86 -27.01 17.35
CA GLN A 341 27.48 -27.92 16.39
C GLN A 341 27.12 -27.39 15.01
N HIS A 342 28.15 -26.99 14.26
CA HIS A 342 28.03 -26.64 12.86
C HIS A 342 27.43 -27.84 12.12
N TRP A 343 26.25 -27.65 11.53
CA TRP A 343 25.62 -28.67 10.71
C TRP A 343 26.32 -28.72 9.36
N SER A 344 27.08 -29.79 9.14
CA SER A 344 27.60 -30.20 7.85
C SER A 344 26.52 -31.02 7.13
N GLY A 345 25.63 -30.37 6.39
CA GLY A 345 24.58 -31.04 5.63
C GLY A 345 24.39 -30.39 4.27
N LYS A 346 24.57 -31.18 3.20
CA LYS A 346 24.38 -30.73 1.82
C LYS A 346 22.92 -30.36 1.57
N PHE A 347 22.67 -29.11 1.16
CA PHE A 347 21.41 -28.68 0.57
C PHE A 347 21.43 -29.03 -0.92
N ALA A 348 20.82 -30.15 -1.30
CA ALA A 348 20.74 -30.56 -2.70
C ALA A 348 19.40 -30.23 -3.39
N ASP A 349 18.33 -29.92 -2.66
CA ASP A 349 16.98 -29.83 -3.28
C ASP A 349 16.14 -28.62 -2.80
N VAL A 350 16.77 -27.47 -2.50
CA VAL A 350 16.03 -26.22 -2.20
C VAL A 350 16.40 -25.19 -3.26
N GLU A 351 15.42 -24.76 -4.05
CA GLU A 351 15.60 -23.73 -5.08
C GLU A 351 16.18 -22.46 -4.43
N VAL A 352 17.17 -21.86 -5.10
CA VAL A 352 17.98 -20.72 -4.64
C VAL A 352 17.15 -19.54 -4.10
N GLY A 353 15.89 -19.40 -4.55
CA GLY A 353 14.95 -18.38 -4.08
C GLY A 353 14.48 -18.55 -2.63
N GLU A 354 14.17 -19.77 -2.17
CA GLU A 354 13.70 -20.00 -0.79
C GLU A 354 14.80 -19.72 0.23
N ARG A 355 16.06 -20.01 -0.13
CA ARG A 355 17.23 -19.73 0.71
C ARG A 355 17.50 -18.24 0.88
N MET A 356 17.46 -17.46 -0.21
CA MET A 356 17.62 -16.01 -0.15
C MET A 356 16.50 -15.36 0.67
N MET A 357 15.27 -15.87 0.60
CA MET A 357 14.12 -15.35 1.34
C MET A 357 14.15 -15.70 2.84
N TYR A 358 14.64 -16.89 3.22
CA TYR A 358 14.86 -17.24 4.62
C TYR A 358 15.99 -16.40 5.23
N GLU A 359 17.11 -16.24 4.52
CA GLU A 359 18.23 -15.38 4.94
C GLU A 359 17.84 -13.89 4.96
N ALA A 360 16.93 -13.44 4.08
CA ALA A 360 16.38 -12.09 4.08
C ALA A 360 15.31 -11.87 5.16
N SER A 361 14.54 -12.88 5.56
CA SER A 361 13.51 -12.76 6.61
C SER A 361 14.06 -12.97 8.02
N TYR A 362 15.12 -13.78 8.14
CA TYR A 362 15.80 -14.13 9.39
C TYR A 362 17.33 -14.11 9.22
N PRO A 363 17.93 -12.95 8.92
CA PRO A 363 19.39 -12.85 8.87
C PRO A 363 19.98 -13.14 10.25
N MET A 364 20.99 -14.03 10.31
CA MET A 364 21.73 -14.38 11.54
C MET A 364 22.39 -13.18 12.21
#